data_AF-A0A413R022-F1
#
_entry.id   AF-A0A413R022-F1
#
_cell.length_a   1.000
_cell.length_b   1.000
_cell.length_c   1.000
_cell.angle_alpha   90.00
_cell.angle_beta   90.00
_cell.angle_gamma   90.00
#
_symmetry.space_group_name_H-M   'P 1'
#
loop_
_entity.id
_entity.type
_entity.pdbx_description
1 polymer ?
#
loop_
_entity_poly.entity_id
_entity_poly.type
_entity_poly.pdbx_seq_one_letter_code
_entity_poly.pdbx_strand_id
1 'polypeptide(L)'
;MQEVLQNDEKFSNVDRETVEAINLFAGTDIDIDEKEEVIDMCKAWEDQKNEGRELGREEGRELGREEGREEGREEGRIRQAKVTALKLQKKGHSIEDIAECVDFDEETVKKWLVS
;
A
#
# COMPACT_ATOMS: atom_id res chain seq x y z
N MET A 1 -10.53 25.59 19.66
CA MET A 1 -10.88 25.76 18.24
C MET A 1 -11.65 24.56 17.72
N GLN A 2 -11.15 23.33 17.92
CA GLN A 2 -11.91 22.10 17.65
C GLN A 2 -13.28 22.04 18.36
N GLU A 3 -13.35 22.40 19.65
CA GLU A 3 -14.62 22.39 20.42
C GLU A 3 -15.67 23.42 19.96
N VAL A 4 -15.26 24.50 19.29
CA VAL A 4 -16.18 25.58 18.85
C VAL A 4 -16.86 25.20 17.54
N LEU A 5 -16.22 24.36 16.72
CA LEU A 5 -16.76 23.86 15.46
C LEU A 5 -17.59 22.59 15.64
N GLN A 6 -17.31 21.78 16.68
CA GLN A 6 -17.95 20.48 16.88
C GLN A 6 -19.31 20.53 17.59
N ASN A 7 -19.74 21.67 18.14
CA ASN A 7 -20.93 21.75 19.03
C ASN A 7 -21.85 22.95 18.76
N ASP A 8 -21.66 23.69 17.68
CA ASP A 8 -22.59 24.77 17.31
C ASP A 8 -23.59 24.22 16.27
N GLU A 9 -24.86 24.10 16.69
CA GLU A 9 -25.96 23.56 15.87
C GLU A 9 -26.05 24.24 14.49
N LYS A 10 -25.56 25.48 14.35
CA LYS A 10 -25.55 26.23 13.10
C LYS A 10 -24.59 25.69 12.05
N PHE A 11 -23.56 24.95 12.45
CA PHE A 11 -22.58 24.36 11.54
C PHE A 11 -22.72 22.84 11.42
N SER A 12 -23.43 22.21 12.37
CA SER A 12 -23.75 20.79 12.27
C SER A 12 -24.81 20.55 11.22
N ASN A 13 -25.91 21.31 11.18
CA ASN A 13 -27.01 21.04 10.25
C ASN A 13 -26.98 22.00 9.05
N VAL A 14 -26.63 21.48 7.88
CA VAL A 14 -26.53 22.27 6.63
C VAL A 14 -27.49 21.69 5.60
N ASP A 15 -28.21 22.55 4.88
CA ASP A 15 -29.10 22.10 3.80
C ASP A 15 -28.30 21.56 2.61
N ARG A 16 -28.95 20.66 1.87
CA ARG A 16 -28.35 20.00 0.70
C ARG A 16 -27.79 20.96 -0.34
N GLU A 17 -28.54 22.00 -0.70
CA GLU A 17 -28.13 22.96 -1.75
C GLU A 17 -26.83 23.68 -1.36
N THR A 18 -26.67 23.98 -0.07
CA THR A 18 -25.45 24.58 0.47
C THR A 18 -24.26 23.62 0.38
N VAL A 19 -24.44 22.32 0.66
CA VAL A 19 -23.36 21.33 0.52
C VAL A 19 -22.98 21.10 -0.94
N GLU A 20 -23.97 21.06 -1.84
CA GLU A 20 -23.72 20.98 -3.29
C GLU A 20 -22.94 22.20 -3.80
N ALA A 21 -23.27 23.40 -3.31
CA ALA A 21 -22.52 24.61 -3.61
C ALA A 21 -21.09 24.54 -3.07
N ILE A 22 -20.89 24.06 -1.84
CA ILE A 22 -19.56 23.86 -1.26
C ILE A 22 -18.75 22.89 -2.12
N ASN A 23 -19.30 21.73 -2.49
CA ASN A 23 -18.64 20.77 -3.36
C ASN A 23 -18.25 21.40 -4.71
N LEU A 24 -19.16 22.15 -5.33
CA LEU A 24 -18.90 22.82 -6.61
C LEU A 24 -17.82 23.91 -6.52
N PHE A 25 -17.87 24.77 -5.50
CA PHE A 25 -16.98 25.94 -5.41
C PHE A 25 -15.64 25.63 -4.74
N ALA A 26 -15.63 24.75 -3.74
CA ALA A 26 -14.42 24.37 -3.02
C ALA A 26 -13.71 23.15 -3.64
N GLY A 27 -14.35 22.45 -4.58
CA GLY A 27 -13.83 21.21 -5.16
C GLY A 27 -13.72 20.10 -4.13
N THR A 28 -14.66 20.05 -3.19
CA THR A 28 -14.76 19.00 -2.18
C THR A 28 -15.68 17.88 -2.65
N ASP A 29 -15.42 16.67 -2.18
CA ASP A 29 -16.28 15.49 -2.39
C ASP A 29 -16.88 15.09 -1.05
N ILE A 30 -17.82 15.90 -0.54
CA ILE A 30 -18.61 15.55 0.64
C ILE A 30 -19.76 14.65 0.15
N ASP A 31 -19.78 13.41 0.59
CA ASP A 31 -20.84 12.45 0.25
C ASP A 31 -22.12 12.77 1.04
N ILE A 32 -23.26 12.81 0.34
CA ILE A 32 -24.55 13.25 0.89
C ILE A 32 -25.67 12.32 0.40
N ASP A 33 -26.52 11.85 1.32
CA ASP A 33 -27.69 11.04 0.94
C ASP A 33 -28.74 11.95 0.29
N GLU A 34 -29.12 11.67 -0.95
CA GLU A 34 -30.12 12.44 -1.69
C GLU A 34 -31.50 12.50 -1.00
N LYS A 35 -31.76 11.60 -0.05
CA LYS A 35 -33.01 11.53 0.74
C LYS A 35 -32.99 12.41 1.98
N GLU A 36 -31.84 12.89 2.42
CA GLU A 36 -31.71 13.79 3.56
C GLU A 36 -31.74 15.25 3.10
N GLU A 37 -32.72 16.00 3.59
CA GLU A 37 -32.89 17.43 3.27
C GLU A 37 -31.91 18.31 4.07
N VAL A 38 -31.46 17.79 5.22
CA VAL A 38 -30.53 18.44 6.15
C VAL A 38 -29.44 17.43 6.50
N ILE A 39 -28.18 17.85 6.33
CA ILE A 39 -27.00 17.02 6.49
C ILE A 39 -26.27 17.43 7.77
N ASP A 40 -25.88 16.43 8.58
CA ASP A 40 -24.97 16.64 9.70
C ASP A 40 -23.52 16.70 9.19
N MET A 41 -23.00 17.91 8.99
CA MET A 41 -21.66 18.17 8.47
C MET A 41 -20.55 17.68 9.43
N CYS A 42 -20.80 17.70 10.75
CA CYS A 42 -19.84 17.19 11.72
C CYS A 42 -19.71 15.67 11.57
N LYS A 43 -20.85 14.98 11.44
CA LYS A 43 -20.88 13.54 11.20
C LYS A 43 -20.25 13.17 9.86
N ALA A 44 -20.61 13.85 8.77
CA ALA A 44 -20.05 13.60 7.44
C ALA A 44 -18.51 13.72 7.42
N TRP A 45 -17.97 14.72 8.11
CA TRP A 45 -16.52 14.90 8.24
C TRP A 45 -15.85 13.79 9.07
N GLU A 46 -16.49 13.36 10.16
CA GLU A 46 -15.98 12.27 10.99
C GLU A 46 -15.99 10.93 10.24
N ASP A 47 -17.06 10.66 9.51
CA ASP A 47 -17.21 9.46 8.68
C ASP A 47 -16.13 9.44 7.60
N GLN A 48 -15.97 10.52 6.82
CA GLN A 48 -14.92 10.63 5.81
C GLN A 48 -13.51 10.42 6.39
N LYS A 49 -13.23 10.99 7.57
CA LYS A 49 -11.94 10.81 8.26
C LYS A 49 -11.73 9.38 8.74
N ASN A 50 -12.78 8.70 9.18
CA ASN A 50 -12.73 7.32 9.63
C ASN A 50 -12.53 6.37 8.45
N GLU A 51 -13.27 6.57 7.36
CA GLU A 51 -13.11 5.83 6.11
C GLU A 51 -11.69 5.96 5.55
N GLY A 52 -11.16 7.19 5.46
CA GLY A 52 -9.77 7.39 5.00
C GLY A 52 -8.73 6.69 5.88
N ARG A 53 -8.98 6.57 7.19
CA ARG A 53 -8.11 5.79 8.11
C ARG A 53 -8.26 4.29 7.93
N GLU A 54 -9.47 3.81 7.64
CA GLU A 54 -9.74 2.41 7.42
C GLU A 54 -9.12 1.94 6.10
N LEU A 55 -9.38 2.67 5.01
CA LEU A 55 -8.77 2.43 3.70
C LEU A 55 -7.24 2.42 3.79
N GLY A 56 -6.64 3.45 4.41
CA GLY A 56 -5.18 3.50 4.56
C GLY A 56 -4.59 2.35 5.38
N ARG A 57 -5.35 1.79 6.34
CA ARG A 57 -4.92 0.60 7.10
C ARG A 57 -5.07 -0.68 6.27
N GLU A 58 -6.14 -0.79 5.49
CA GLU A 58 -6.39 -1.94 4.64
C GLU A 58 -5.34 -2.01 3.52
N GLU A 59 -5.16 -0.93 2.78
CA GLU A 59 -4.13 -0.80 1.73
C GLU A 59 -2.74 -1.09 2.29
N GLY A 60 -2.36 -0.48 3.42
CA GLY A 60 -1.05 -0.71 4.03
C GLY A 60 -0.83 -2.16 4.46
N ARG A 61 -1.90 -2.86 4.89
CA ARG A 61 -1.83 -4.26 5.27
C ARG A 61 -1.77 -5.19 4.06
N GLU A 62 -2.43 -4.83 2.97
CA GLU A 62 -2.40 -5.59 1.72
C GLU A 62 -1.03 -5.47 1.06
N LEU A 63 -0.54 -4.24 0.85
CA LEU A 63 0.78 -3.96 0.30
C LEU A 63 1.89 -4.65 1.10
N GLY A 64 1.90 -4.47 2.43
CA GLY A 64 2.93 -5.10 3.27
C GLY A 64 2.92 -6.64 3.23
N ARG A 65 1.78 -7.27 2.94
CA ARG A 65 1.70 -8.72 2.75
C ARG A 65 2.13 -9.17 1.36
N GLU A 66 1.88 -8.36 0.34
CA GLU A 66 2.31 -8.65 -1.03
C GLU A 66 3.83 -8.51 -1.13
N GLU A 67 4.37 -7.37 -0.72
CA GLU A 67 5.81 -7.09 -0.68
C GLU A 67 6.55 -8.16 0.13
N GLY A 68 6.10 -8.46 1.36
CA GLY A 68 6.76 -9.48 2.18
C GLY A 68 6.72 -10.90 1.59
N ARG A 69 5.70 -11.23 0.77
CA ARG A 69 5.65 -12.51 0.06
C ARG A 69 6.54 -12.52 -1.16
N GLU A 70 6.64 -11.42 -1.88
CA GLU A 70 7.51 -11.29 -3.05
C GLU A 70 8.98 -11.33 -2.63
N GLU A 71 9.36 -10.51 -1.65
CA GLU A 71 10.71 -10.52 -1.06
C GLU A 71 11.08 -11.91 -0.54
N GLY A 72 10.17 -12.56 0.20
CA GLY A 72 10.42 -13.91 0.72
C GLY A 72 10.62 -14.96 -0.38
N ARG A 73 9.92 -14.85 -1.51
CA ARG A 73 10.11 -15.74 -2.67
C ARG A 73 11.44 -15.49 -3.36
N GLU A 74 11.79 -14.23 -3.58
CA GLU A 74 13.03 -13.86 -4.26
C GLU A 74 14.24 -14.23 -3.40
N GLU A 75 14.21 -13.95 -2.09
CA GLU A 75 15.24 -14.43 -1.16
C GLU A 75 15.37 -15.96 -1.17
N GLY A 76 14.24 -16.68 -1.21
CA GLY A 76 14.22 -18.14 -1.32
C GLY A 76 14.89 -18.63 -2.61
N ARG A 77 14.56 -18.00 -3.74
CA ARG A 77 15.14 -18.30 -5.06
C ARG A 77 16.65 -18.08 -5.06
N ILE A 78 17.11 -16.94 -4.56
CA ILE A 78 18.54 -16.60 -4.45
C ILE A 78 19.27 -17.58 -3.53
N ARG A 79 18.71 -17.91 -2.36
CA ARG A 79 19.32 -18.87 -1.42
C ARG A 79 19.45 -20.26 -2.07
N GLN A 80 18.42 -20.74 -2.76
CA GLN A 80 18.46 -22.03 -3.43
C GLN A 80 19.46 -22.04 -4.59
N ALA A 81 19.48 -20.99 -5.41
CA ALA A 81 20.45 -20.81 -6.50
C ALA A 81 21.89 -20.82 -5.97
N LYS A 82 22.16 -20.08 -4.89
CA LYS A 82 23.49 -20.06 -4.24
C LYS A 82 23.93 -21.43 -3.75
N VAL A 83 23.04 -22.18 -3.10
CA VAL A 83 23.34 -23.56 -2.64
C VAL A 83 23.64 -24.49 -3.83
N THR A 84 22.87 -24.37 -4.91
CA THR A 84 23.08 -25.15 -6.14
C THR A 84 24.41 -24.79 -6.81
N ALA A 85 24.72 -23.50 -6.94
CA ALA A 85 25.97 -23.01 -7.51
C ALA A 85 27.19 -23.58 -6.76
N LEU A 86 27.18 -23.54 -5.42
CA LEU A 86 28.25 -24.12 -4.59
C LEU A 86 28.40 -25.64 -4.80
N LYS A 87 27.29 -26.37 -4.97
CA LYS A 87 27.33 -27.81 -5.23
C LYS A 87 27.91 -28.12 -6.62
N LEU A 88 27.57 -27.34 -7.63
CA LEU A 88 28.07 -27.50 -8.99
C LEU A 88 29.56 -27.12 -9.09
N GLN A 89 29.98 -26.06 -8.40
CA GLN A 89 31.40 -25.69 -8.33
C GLN A 89 32.24 -26.82 -7.71
N LYS A 90 31.77 -27.44 -6.61
CA LYS A 90 32.44 -28.60 -5.99
C LYS A 90 32.53 -29.82 -6.91
N LYS A 91 31.65 -29.94 -7.91
CA LYS A 91 31.69 -30.98 -8.94
C LYS A 91 32.61 -30.62 -10.12
N GLY A 92 33.19 -29.42 -10.14
CA GLY A 92 34.13 -28.96 -11.16
C GLY A 92 33.49 -28.32 -12.39
N HIS A 93 32.22 -27.90 -12.31
CA HIS A 93 31.58 -27.14 -13.39
C HIS A 93 32.19 -25.75 -13.54
N SER A 94 32.20 -25.24 -14.78
CA SER A 94 32.64 -23.87 -15.09
C SER A 94 31.68 -22.84 -14.51
N ILE A 95 32.13 -21.59 -14.37
CA ILE A 95 31.26 -20.53 -13.83
C ILE A 95 30.14 -20.22 -14.83
N GLU A 96 30.45 -20.28 -16.11
CA GLU A 96 29.53 -20.10 -17.23
C GLU A 96 28.39 -21.12 -17.18
N ASP A 97 28.71 -22.42 -17.04
CA ASP A 97 27.70 -23.48 -16.93
C ASP A 97 26.85 -23.34 -15.66
N ILE A 98 27.47 -22.88 -14.56
CA ILE A 98 26.75 -22.68 -13.29
C ILE A 98 25.76 -21.53 -13.40
N ALA A 99 26.17 -20.41 -14.01
CA ALA A 99 25.34 -19.24 -14.27
C ALA A 99 24.11 -19.60 -15.10
N GLU A 100 24.30 -20.34 -16.19
CA GLU A 100 23.19 -20.88 -17.00
C GLU A 100 22.28 -21.82 -16.20
N CYS A 101 22.85 -22.73 -15.39
CA CYS A 101 22.09 -23.71 -14.62
C CYS A 101 21.22 -23.09 -13.50
N VAL A 102 21.68 -22.01 -12.88
CA VAL A 102 20.97 -21.37 -11.76
C VAL A 102 20.15 -20.15 -12.18
N ASP A 103 20.23 -19.76 -13.46
CA ASP A 103 19.55 -18.60 -14.05
C ASP A 103 19.94 -17.27 -13.37
N PHE A 104 21.25 -17.04 -13.27
CA PHE A 104 21.85 -15.79 -12.80
C PHE A 104 23.06 -15.44 -13.68
N ASP A 105 23.44 -14.17 -13.68
CA ASP A 105 24.64 -13.73 -14.38
C ASP A 105 25.93 -14.23 -13.71
N GLU A 106 27.01 -14.33 -14.50
CA GLU A 106 28.29 -14.81 -14.01
C GLU A 106 28.89 -13.96 -12.89
N GLU A 107 28.66 -12.64 -12.86
CA GLU A 107 29.22 -11.80 -11.79
C GLU A 107 28.55 -12.11 -10.45
N THR A 108 27.24 -12.27 -10.45
CA THR A 108 26.46 -12.68 -9.27
C THR A 108 26.93 -14.05 -8.77
N VAL A 109 27.11 -15.01 -9.69
CA VAL A 109 27.65 -16.33 -9.34
C VAL A 109 29.09 -16.21 -8.81
N LYS A 110 29.97 -15.44 -9.45
CA LYS A 110 31.34 -15.18 -8.95
C LYS A 110 31.33 -14.65 -7.53
N LYS A 111 30.47 -13.67 -7.22
CA LYS A 111 30.32 -13.13 -5.86
C LYS A 111 29.92 -14.21 -4.83
N TRP A 112 29.06 -15.15 -5.21
CA TRP A 112 28.65 -16.23 -4.32
C TRP A 112 29.75 -17.26 -4.03
N LEU A 113 30.64 -17.49 -5.00
CA LEU A 113 31.67 -18.53 -4.94
C LEU A 113 33.02 -18.03 -4.40
N VAL A 114 33.19 -16.70 -4.31
CA VAL A 114 34.41 -16.04 -3.78
C VAL A 114 34.29 -15.70 -2.27
N SER A 115 33.09 -15.81 -1.68
CA SER A 115 32.87 -15.72 -0.22
C SER A 115 32.96 -17.07 0.47
#